data_AF-D0LGP9-F1
#
_entry.id   AF-D0LGP9-F1
#
_cell.length_a   1.000
_cell.length_b   1.000
_cell.length_c   1.000
_cell.angle_alpha   90.00
_cell.angle_beta   90.00
_cell.angle_gamma   90.00
#
_symmetry.space_group_name_H-M   'P 1'
#
loop_
_entity.id
_entity.type
_entity.pdbx_description
1 polymer ?
#
loop_
_entity_poly.entity_id
_entity_poly.type
_entity_poly.pdbx_seq_one_letter_code
_entity_poly.pdbx_strand_id
1 'polypeptide(L)'
;MRLLIANLDCEAAFAEAAGVSRYHLSQPVARRIAALGALLGALGRVDDALWLPAELDPARLHPSLPQRLRSGPLSPAESASAVLAWGETRDTAALRARLRRVRAPARAAAIPAPTPPTPTPELPVTPPEPAWQRRLWTLAADAAANAEASWRVNDRRFCVPLQESLGCRLPGAALIDSLDELRQHLAELATAGALSDDDAWVLKAPFSASGRLRVRRRGADISPDIATRIERLLARFGTLCFEPWVTRERDLGCLGLVTGADAWEIFPPHGLECDRAGVFRGIEVHAAAAAAATTDADDTPWLQPEHARALQRAADHAASALASAGYRGAFGIDAFLYRPPDADAGAALRLQPLCEINARLSFGFVAHALAAGTGAERLWLRVGEDLPDALPDARLLPLVRAGSEGIAAWAEIWNSPGR
;
A
#
# COMPACT_ATOMS: atom_id res chain seq x y z
N MET A 1 -12.32 -16.35 -15.88
CA MET A 1 -11.17 -16.34 -14.95
C MET A 1 -10.58 -14.94 -14.92
N ARG A 2 -10.46 -14.32 -13.75
CA ARG A 2 -9.78 -13.02 -13.62
C ARG A 2 -8.29 -13.24 -13.31
N LEU A 3 -7.49 -12.19 -13.48
CA LEU A 3 -6.04 -12.23 -13.23
C LEU A 3 -5.66 -11.15 -12.21
N LEU A 4 -5.03 -11.55 -11.11
CA LEU A 4 -4.37 -10.66 -10.16
C LEU A 4 -2.88 -10.54 -10.51
N ILE A 5 -2.31 -9.34 -10.46
CA ILE A 5 -0.90 -9.08 -10.75
C ILE A 5 -0.25 -8.48 -9.51
N ALA A 6 0.59 -9.25 -8.84
CA ALA A 6 1.28 -8.85 -7.63
C ALA A 6 2.64 -8.17 -7.92
N ASN A 7 2.64 -7.11 -8.72
CA ASN A 7 3.82 -6.28 -9.01
C ASN A 7 4.12 -5.30 -7.86
N LEU A 8 4.41 -5.85 -6.67
CA LEU A 8 4.68 -5.10 -5.43
C LEU A 8 5.92 -4.20 -5.49
N ASP A 9 6.70 -4.28 -6.57
CA ASP A 9 7.85 -3.44 -6.89
C ASP A 9 7.55 -2.40 -7.96
N CYS A 10 6.27 -2.07 -8.19
CA CYS A 10 5.82 -1.10 -9.20
C CYS A 10 6.52 0.26 -9.13
N GLU A 11 7.09 0.65 -7.99
CA GLU A 11 7.91 1.87 -7.85
C GLU A 11 9.14 1.86 -8.76
N ALA A 12 9.70 0.69 -9.08
CA ALA A 12 10.78 0.58 -10.06
C ALA A 12 10.29 0.94 -11.48
N ALA A 13 9.07 0.53 -11.83
CA ALA A 13 8.44 0.89 -13.10
C ALA A 13 7.96 2.35 -13.13
N PHE A 14 7.54 2.91 -11.98
CA PHE A 14 7.22 4.33 -11.85
C PHE A 14 8.46 5.21 -12.03
N ALA A 15 9.57 4.83 -11.40
CA ALA A 15 10.85 5.49 -11.59
C ALA A 15 11.29 5.45 -13.06
N GLU A 16 11.18 4.30 -13.73
CA GLU A 16 11.44 4.16 -15.17
C GLU A 16 10.54 5.07 -16.01
N ALA A 17 9.26 5.13 -15.70
CA ALA A 17 8.32 6.02 -16.39
C ALA A 17 8.66 7.51 -16.21
N ALA A 18 9.28 7.87 -15.08
CA ALA A 18 9.79 9.21 -14.78
C ALA A 18 11.19 9.49 -15.36
N GLY A 19 11.74 8.61 -16.20
CA GLY A 19 13.05 8.78 -16.84
C GLY A 19 14.24 8.35 -15.97
N VAL A 20 13.99 7.73 -14.82
CA VAL A 20 15.05 7.20 -13.95
C VAL A 20 15.41 5.79 -14.42
N SER A 21 16.71 5.49 -14.57
CA SER A 21 17.15 4.15 -14.95
C SER A 21 16.52 3.07 -14.04
N ARG A 22 15.97 2.02 -14.66
CA ARG A 22 15.33 0.92 -13.93
C ARG A 22 16.35 0.19 -13.07
N TYR A 23 15.97 -0.18 -11.86
CA TYR A 23 16.76 -1.09 -11.03
C TYR A 23 16.12 -2.47 -10.99
N HIS A 24 16.96 -3.50 -11.02
CA HIS A 24 16.52 -4.88 -10.89
C HIS A 24 16.55 -5.31 -9.42
N LEU A 25 15.53 -6.07 -9.03
CA LEU A 25 15.53 -6.76 -7.75
C LEU A 25 16.50 -7.93 -7.80
N SER A 26 17.19 -8.19 -6.70
CA SER A 26 17.90 -9.46 -6.56
C SER A 26 16.89 -10.61 -6.43
N GLN A 27 17.28 -11.81 -6.85
CA GLN A 27 16.42 -13.00 -6.76
C GLN A 27 15.87 -13.27 -5.35
N PRO A 28 16.66 -13.13 -4.25
CA PRO A 28 16.11 -13.25 -2.89
C PRO A 28 15.02 -12.23 -2.58
N VAL A 29 15.17 -10.99 -3.03
CA VAL A 29 14.16 -9.93 -2.84
C VAL A 29 12.91 -10.25 -3.65
N ALA A 30 13.05 -10.68 -4.91
CA ALA A 30 11.91 -11.07 -5.74
C ALA A 30 11.11 -12.22 -5.14
N ARG A 31 11.77 -13.24 -4.54
CA ARG A 31 11.09 -14.33 -3.83
C ARG A 31 10.32 -13.87 -2.59
N ARG A 32 10.91 -12.99 -1.78
CA ARG A 32 10.21 -12.38 -0.62
C ARG A 32 8.98 -11.57 -1.07
N ILE A 33 9.13 -10.81 -2.16
CA ILE A 33 8.03 -10.04 -2.75
C ILE A 33 6.96 -10.97 -3.33
N ALA A 34 7.31 -12.10 -3.93
CA ALA A 34 6.34 -13.09 -4.41
C ALA A 34 5.53 -13.72 -3.27
N ALA A 35 6.17 -14.09 -2.16
CA ALA A 35 5.49 -14.60 -0.98
C ALA A 35 4.49 -13.57 -0.42
N LEU A 36 4.89 -12.30 -0.33
CA LEU A 36 4.00 -11.22 0.08
C LEU A 36 2.89 -10.93 -0.94
N GLY A 37 3.23 -10.97 -2.22
CA GLY A 37 2.31 -10.77 -3.34
C GLY A 37 1.20 -11.81 -3.38
N ALA A 38 1.44 -13.01 -2.85
CA ALA A 38 0.42 -14.05 -2.74
C ALA A 38 -0.80 -13.62 -1.91
N LEU A 39 -0.61 -12.68 -0.97
CA LEU A 39 -1.68 -12.15 -0.12
C LEU A 39 -2.74 -11.37 -0.90
N LEU A 40 -2.42 -10.84 -2.09
CA LEU A 40 -3.43 -10.23 -2.97
C LEU A 40 -4.52 -11.24 -3.36
N GLY A 41 -4.25 -12.54 -3.26
CA GLY A 41 -5.22 -13.59 -3.45
C GLY A 41 -6.51 -13.40 -2.65
N ALA A 42 -6.46 -12.73 -1.49
CA ALA A 42 -7.64 -12.40 -0.69
C ALA A 42 -8.63 -11.46 -1.41
N LEU A 43 -8.16 -10.71 -2.43
CA LEU A 43 -9.00 -9.85 -3.28
C LEU A 43 -9.63 -10.62 -4.45
N GLY A 44 -9.23 -11.86 -4.67
CA GLY A 44 -9.69 -12.74 -5.75
C GLY A 44 -10.65 -13.82 -5.30
N ARG A 45 -11.01 -14.68 -6.25
CA ARG A 45 -11.67 -15.96 -6.01
C ARG A 45 -10.64 -17.07 -6.18
N VAL A 46 -10.93 -18.24 -5.61
CA VAL A 46 -10.04 -19.42 -5.69
C VAL A 46 -9.75 -19.86 -7.14
N ASP A 47 -10.66 -19.59 -8.08
CA ASP A 47 -10.52 -19.95 -9.50
C ASP A 47 -9.80 -18.88 -10.35
N ASP A 48 -9.51 -17.71 -9.79
CA ASP A 48 -8.71 -16.68 -10.43
C ASP A 48 -7.24 -17.12 -10.54
N ALA A 49 -6.51 -16.45 -11.44
CA ALA A 49 -5.06 -16.62 -11.54
C ALA A 49 -4.34 -15.50 -10.79
N LEU A 50 -3.17 -15.81 -10.23
CA LEU A 50 -2.31 -14.86 -9.54
C LEU A 50 -0.91 -14.89 -10.15
N TRP A 51 -0.52 -13.76 -10.74
CA TRP A 51 0.83 -13.54 -11.24
C TRP A 51 1.72 -12.96 -10.14
N LEU A 52 2.91 -13.53 -9.98
CA LEU A 52 3.93 -13.17 -9.01
C LEU A 52 5.27 -12.87 -9.72
N PRO A 53 6.12 -11.99 -9.18
CA PRO A 53 7.41 -11.65 -9.79
C PRO A 53 8.45 -12.78 -9.72
N ALA A 54 8.22 -13.80 -8.90
CA ALA A 54 9.03 -15.01 -8.83
C ALA A 54 8.11 -16.22 -8.56
N GLU A 55 8.61 -17.42 -8.85
CA GLU A 55 7.90 -18.65 -8.52
C GLU A 55 7.68 -18.80 -7.00
N LEU A 56 6.51 -19.33 -6.65
CA LEU A 56 6.11 -19.65 -5.29
C LEU A 56 5.46 -21.03 -5.30
N ASP A 57 5.84 -21.87 -4.35
CA ASP A 57 5.22 -23.19 -4.18
C ASP A 57 3.75 -23.04 -3.72
N PRO A 58 2.76 -23.49 -4.52
CA PRO A 58 1.34 -23.42 -4.13
C PRO A 58 1.03 -24.12 -2.81
N ALA A 59 1.79 -25.15 -2.42
CA ALA A 59 1.60 -25.86 -1.14
C ALA A 59 1.81 -24.96 0.09
N ARG A 60 2.46 -23.80 -0.09
CA ARG A 60 2.63 -22.80 0.96
C ARG A 60 1.38 -21.94 1.19
N LEU A 61 0.45 -21.91 0.25
CA LEU A 61 -0.72 -21.05 0.31
C LEU A 61 -1.87 -21.72 1.05
N HIS A 62 -2.67 -20.90 1.73
CA HIS A 62 -3.96 -21.35 2.21
C HIS A 62 -4.85 -21.78 1.02
N PRO A 63 -5.63 -22.88 1.11
CA PRO A 63 -6.53 -23.32 0.04
C PRO A 63 -7.60 -22.31 -0.39
N SER A 64 -7.91 -21.31 0.45
CA SER A 64 -8.85 -20.24 0.10
C SER A 64 -8.26 -19.18 -0.82
N LEU A 65 -6.93 -19.13 -0.98
CA LEU A 65 -6.26 -18.22 -1.91
C LEU A 65 -6.17 -18.87 -3.31
N PRO A 66 -6.03 -18.06 -4.39
CA PRO A 66 -5.84 -18.57 -5.73
C PRO A 66 -4.65 -19.55 -5.82
N GLN A 67 -4.92 -20.76 -6.30
CA GLN A 67 -3.89 -21.81 -6.45
C GLN A 67 -3.23 -21.79 -7.83
N ARG A 68 -3.80 -21.04 -8.78
CA ARG A 68 -3.27 -20.89 -10.15
C ARG A 68 -2.20 -19.80 -10.16
N LEU A 69 -1.01 -20.16 -9.71
CA LEU A 69 0.14 -19.26 -9.66
C LEU A 69 0.85 -19.17 -11.00
N ARG A 70 1.31 -17.96 -11.34
CA ARG A 70 2.06 -17.65 -12.56
C ARG A 70 3.25 -16.77 -12.21
N SER A 71 4.31 -16.85 -12.99
CA SER A 71 5.48 -16.01 -12.85
C SER A 71 6.15 -15.79 -14.22
N GLY A 72 7.23 -15.00 -14.26
CA GLY A 72 7.92 -14.66 -15.50
C GLY A 72 7.29 -13.47 -16.24
N PRO A 73 7.64 -13.21 -17.50
CA PRO A 73 7.14 -12.05 -18.24
C PRO A 73 5.60 -12.01 -18.31
N LEU A 74 5.01 -10.83 -18.16
CA LEU A 74 3.57 -10.62 -18.35
C LEU A 74 3.20 -10.85 -19.82
N SER A 75 2.86 -12.09 -20.16
CA SER A 75 2.45 -12.51 -21.51
C SER A 75 0.94 -12.38 -21.69
N PRO A 76 0.45 -11.89 -22.84
CA PRO A 76 -0.97 -11.80 -23.16
C PRO A 76 -1.61 -13.15 -23.54
N ALA A 77 -0.93 -14.28 -23.37
CA ALA A 77 -1.37 -15.60 -23.83
C ALA A 77 -2.64 -16.15 -23.15
N GLU A 78 -3.42 -15.33 -22.45
CA GLU A 78 -4.43 -15.79 -21.50
C GLU A 78 -5.77 -15.05 -21.68
N SER A 79 -6.84 -15.83 -21.65
CA SER A 79 -8.25 -15.44 -21.78
C SER A 79 -8.82 -14.73 -20.53
N ALA A 80 -7.99 -13.97 -19.80
CA ALA A 80 -8.43 -13.32 -18.56
C ALA A 80 -9.62 -12.40 -18.81
N SER A 81 -10.68 -12.54 -18.00
CA SER A 81 -11.94 -11.79 -18.07
C SER A 81 -11.86 -10.42 -17.36
N ALA A 82 -10.90 -10.23 -16.46
CA ALA A 82 -10.55 -8.96 -15.86
C ALA A 82 -9.11 -9.02 -15.34
N VAL A 83 -8.50 -7.86 -15.13
CA VAL A 83 -7.16 -7.73 -14.51
C VAL A 83 -7.29 -6.84 -13.27
N LEU A 84 -6.59 -7.18 -12.20
CA LEU A 84 -6.39 -6.35 -11.03
C LEU A 84 -4.90 -6.35 -10.72
N ALA A 85 -4.24 -5.20 -10.81
CA ALA A 85 -2.81 -5.07 -10.54
C ALA A 85 -2.59 -4.38 -9.20
N TRP A 86 -1.49 -4.73 -8.50
CA TRP A 86 -1.05 -4.00 -7.31
C TRP A 86 -0.87 -2.53 -7.65
N GLY A 87 0.02 -2.21 -8.60
CA GLY A 87 0.17 -0.87 -9.18
C GLY A 87 -0.12 -0.89 -10.68
N GLU A 88 -0.81 0.15 -11.17
CA GLU A 88 -1.06 0.32 -12.61
C GLU A 88 0.19 0.93 -13.28
N THR A 89 0.94 0.12 -14.02
CA THR A 89 2.16 0.47 -14.75
C THR A 89 1.90 0.44 -16.27
N ARG A 90 2.88 0.87 -17.07
CA ARG A 90 2.79 0.73 -18.54
C ARG A 90 2.55 -0.73 -18.98
N ASP A 91 3.17 -1.69 -18.31
CA ASP A 91 3.05 -3.12 -18.64
C ASP A 91 1.63 -3.65 -18.34
N THR A 92 1.06 -3.30 -17.17
CA THR A 92 -0.29 -3.74 -16.81
C THR A 92 -1.35 -3.03 -17.65
N ALA A 93 -1.14 -1.77 -18.01
CA ALA A 93 -1.98 -1.04 -18.95
C ALA A 93 -1.94 -1.65 -20.35
N ALA A 94 -0.76 -2.02 -20.85
CA ALA A 94 -0.60 -2.69 -22.14
C ALA A 94 -1.31 -4.06 -22.15
N LEU A 95 -1.22 -4.83 -21.06
CA LEU A 95 -1.94 -6.09 -20.92
C LEU A 95 -3.46 -5.89 -20.98
N ARG A 96 -4.02 -4.93 -20.24
CA ARG A 96 -5.46 -4.58 -20.31
C ARG A 96 -5.89 -4.20 -21.72
N ALA A 97 -5.10 -3.38 -22.40
CA ALA A 97 -5.39 -2.95 -23.77
C ALA A 97 -5.43 -4.15 -24.74
N ARG A 98 -4.48 -5.08 -24.63
CA ARG A 98 -4.45 -6.32 -25.43
C ARG A 98 -5.68 -7.20 -25.17
N LEU A 99 -6.05 -7.41 -23.91
CA LEU A 99 -7.23 -8.20 -23.54
C LEU A 99 -8.53 -7.61 -24.09
N ARG A 100 -8.67 -6.28 -24.14
CA ARG A 100 -9.84 -5.63 -24.75
C ARG A 100 -9.92 -5.86 -26.26
N ARG A 101 -8.79 -5.82 -26.97
CA ARG A 101 -8.74 -6.08 -28.42
C ARG A 101 -9.15 -7.52 -28.75
N VAL A 102 -8.73 -8.50 -27.95
CA VAL A 102 -9.12 -9.90 -28.13
C VAL A 102 -10.64 -10.11 -27.96
N ARG A 103 -11.30 -9.31 -27.12
CA ARG A 103 -12.76 -9.44 -26.88
C ARG A 103 -13.64 -8.64 -27.85
N ALA A 104 -13.12 -7.55 -28.42
CA ALA A 104 -13.90 -6.65 -29.28
C ALA A 104 -14.63 -7.35 -30.45
N PRO A 105 -14.13 -8.45 -31.08
CA PRO A 105 -14.83 -9.09 -32.20
C PRO A 105 -15.87 -10.16 -31.80
N ALA A 106 -15.83 -10.70 -30.58
CA ALA A 106 -16.66 -11.87 -30.21
C ALA A 106 -18.11 -11.53 -29.83
N ARG A 107 -18.49 -10.24 -29.80
CA ARG A 107 -19.79 -9.77 -29.28
C ARG A 107 -20.89 -9.59 -30.33
N ALA A 108 -20.65 -9.98 -31.59
CA ALA A 108 -21.64 -9.91 -32.68
C ALA A 108 -22.33 -11.24 -33.01
N ALA A 109 -21.93 -12.36 -32.40
CA ALA A 109 -22.68 -13.61 -32.48
C ALA A 109 -23.59 -13.72 -31.26
N ALA A 110 -24.91 -13.84 -31.48
CA ALA A 110 -25.90 -14.00 -30.43
C ALA A 110 -25.49 -15.15 -29.49
N ILE A 111 -25.19 -14.82 -28.24
CA ILE A 111 -24.95 -15.83 -27.20
C ILE A 111 -26.30 -16.52 -26.96
N PRO A 112 -26.43 -17.83 -27.19
CA PRO A 112 -27.66 -18.55 -26.91
C PRO A 112 -28.01 -18.41 -25.42
N ALA A 113 -29.31 -18.31 -25.13
CA ALA A 113 -29.81 -18.13 -23.77
C ALA A 113 -29.20 -19.18 -22.82
N PRO A 114 -28.69 -18.78 -21.65
CA PRO A 114 -28.08 -19.72 -20.73
C PRO A 114 -29.10 -20.75 -20.27
N THR A 115 -28.77 -22.03 -20.44
CA THR A 115 -29.54 -23.14 -19.86
C THR A 115 -29.53 -23.00 -18.33
N PRO A 116 -30.67 -23.10 -17.64
CA PRO A 116 -30.71 -23.00 -16.18
C PRO A 116 -29.83 -24.09 -15.56
N PRO A 117 -28.94 -23.75 -14.61
CA PRO A 117 -28.04 -24.72 -14.00
C PRO A 117 -28.82 -25.72 -13.15
N THR A 118 -28.45 -26.99 -13.26
CA THR A 118 -28.91 -28.06 -12.37
C THR A 118 -28.42 -27.76 -10.94
N PRO A 119 -29.29 -27.79 -9.91
CA PRO A 119 -28.90 -27.51 -8.53
C PRO A 119 -27.88 -28.55 -8.07
N THR A 120 -26.67 -28.09 -7.77
CA THR A 120 -25.57 -28.93 -7.24
C THR A 120 -25.54 -28.76 -5.72
N PRO A 121 -25.23 -29.81 -4.92
CA PRO A 121 -25.26 -29.73 -3.47
C PRO A 121 -24.33 -28.62 -2.95
N GLU A 122 -24.87 -27.76 -2.08
CA GLU A 122 -24.26 -26.52 -1.62
C GLU A 122 -22.97 -26.76 -0.82
N LEU A 123 -21.85 -26.30 -1.37
CA LEU A 123 -20.66 -25.99 -0.59
C LEU A 123 -20.99 -24.81 0.37
N PRO A 124 -20.33 -24.71 1.54
CA PRO A 124 -20.51 -23.57 2.42
C PRO A 124 -20.30 -22.28 1.63
N VAL A 125 -21.35 -21.45 1.59
CA VAL A 125 -21.44 -20.26 0.77
C VAL A 125 -20.31 -19.31 1.14
N THR A 126 -19.31 -19.17 0.26
CA THR A 126 -18.33 -18.10 0.38
C THR A 126 -19.11 -16.79 0.51
N PRO A 127 -18.88 -15.97 1.55
CA PRO A 127 -19.61 -14.72 1.71
C PRO A 127 -19.50 -13.88 0.43
N PRO A 128 -20.57 -13.17 0.05
CA PRO A 128 -20.59 -12.42 -1.19
C PRO A 128 -19.45 -11.38 -1.19
N GLU A 129 -18.69 -11.35 -2.29
CA GLU A 129 -17.62 -10.38 -2.52
C GLU A 129 -18.15 -8.95 -2.29
N PRO A 130 -17.60 -8.17 -1.34
CA PRO A 130 -18.07 -6.81 -1.05
C PRO A 130 -18.14 -5.93 -2.30
N ALA A 131 -19.08 -4.96 -2.32
CA ALA A 131 -19.31 -4.12 -3.48
C ALA A 131 -18.07 -3.32 -3.91
N TRP A 132 -17.29 -2.84 -2.94
CA TRP A 132 -16.02 -2.15 -3.19
C TRP A 132 -14.97 -3.08 -3.84
N GLN A 133 -14.92 -4.35 -3.43
CA GLN A 133 -13.98 -5.33 -3.99
C GLN A 133 -14.34 -5.64 -5.44
N ARG A 134 -15.64 -5.74 -5.75
CA ARG A 134 -16.09 -5.87 -7.15
C ARG A 134 -15.70 -4.65 -7.99
N ARG A 135 -15.77 -3.44 -7.43
CA ARG A 135 -15.37 -2.21 -8.14
C ARG A 135 -13.89 -2.21 -8.50
N LEU A 136 -13.00 -2.75 -7.66
CA LEU A 136 -11.56 -2.86 -8.00
C LEU A 136 -11.30 -3.48 -9.38
N TRP A 137 -12.11 -4.46 -9.79
CA TRP A 137 -11.97 -5.15 -11.07
C TRP A 137 -12.41 -4.35 -12.28
N THR A 138 -13.17 -3.28 -12.08
CA THR A 138 -13.74 -2.45 -13.15
C THR A 138 -13.13 -1.05 -13.22
N LEU A 139 -12.28 -0.67 -12.26
CA LEU A 139 -11.56 0.59 -12.27
C LEU A 139 -10.50 0.63 -13.39
N ALA A 140 -10.29 1.83 -13.94
CA ALA A 140 -9.45 2.15 -15.11
C ALA A 140 -10.04 1.82 -16.50
N ALA A 141 -11.09 2.55 -16.90
CA ALA A 141 -11.60 2.55 -18.27
C ALA A 141 -10.53 2.99 -19.29
N ASP A 142 -9.64 3.91 -18.94
CA ASP A 142 -8.43 4.24 -19.73
C ASP A 142 -7.17 3.83 -18.96
N ALA A 143 -6.67 2.63 -19.26
CA ALA A 143 -5.53 2.08 -18.54
C ALA A 143 -4.22 2.84 -18.82
N ALA A 144 -4.04 3.40 -20.01
CA ALA A 144 -2.81 4.09 -20.39
C ALA A 144 -2.71 5.45 -19.69
N ALA A 145 -3.77 6.26 -19.75
CA ALA A 145 -3.84 7.52 -19.01
C ALA A 145 -3.73 7.28 -17.49
N ASN A 146 -4.35 6.21 -16.99
CA ASN A 146 -4.25 5.87 -15.58
C ASN A 146 -2.83 5.47 -15.17
N ALA A 147 -2.10 4.70 -15.99
CA ALA A 147 -0.70 4.37 -15.70
C ALA A 147 0.20 5.62 -15.64
N GLU A 148 -0.07 6.62 -16.49
CA GLU A 148 0.65 7.91 -16.43
C GLU A 148 0.30 8.69 -15.15
N ALA A 149 -0.98 8.74 -14.78
CA ALA A 149 -1.39 9.33 -13.52
C ALA A 149 -0.74 8.63 -12.33
N SER A 150 -0.72 7.29 -12.29
CA SER A 150 -0.18 6.47 -11.20
C SER A 150 1.26 6.84 -10.85
N TRP A 151 2.18 6.89 -11.81
CA TRP A 151 3.57 7.19 -11.46
C TRP A 151 3.74 8.65 -11.02
N ARG A 152 3.00 9.61 -11.61
CA ARG A 152 3.08 11.02 -11.21
C ARG A 152 2.63 11.23 -9.77
N VAL A 153 1.55 10.59 -9.35
CA VAL A 153 0.98 10.77 -8.01
C VAL A 153 1.65 9.91 -6.93
N ASN A 154 2.38 8.87 -7.32
CA ASN A 154 3.27 8.11 -6.42
C ASN A 154 4.66 8.77 -6.27
N ASP A 155 4.92 9.88 -6.96
CA ASP A 155 6.08 10.72 -6.67
C ASP A 155 5.86 11.39 -5.31
N ARG A 156 6.75 11.15 -4.34
CA ARG A 156 6.61 11.75 -2.99
C ARG A 156 6.47 13.27 -2.99
N ARG A 157 7.00 13.97 -4.00
CA ARG A 157 6.86 15.42 -4.14
C ARG A 157 5.42 15.85 -4.42
N PHE A 158 4.60 14.97 -4.99
CA PHE A 158 3.15 15.20 -5.16
C PHE A 158 2.43 15.40 -3.82
N CYS A 159 2.93 14.77 -2.75
CA CYS A 159 2.35 14.87 -1.40
C CYS A 159 2.66 16.21 -0.72
N VAL A 160 3.77 16.88 -1.07
CA VAL A 160 4.24 18.07 -0.34
C VAL A 160 3.25 19.24 -0.39
N PRO A 161 2.71 19.66 -1.56
CA PRO A 161 1.71 20.72 -1.61
C PRO A 161 0.42 20.38 -0.84
N LEU A 162 0.07 19.09 -0.76
CA LEU A 162 -1.10 18.62 -0.01
C LEU A 162 -0.87 18.68 1.49
N GLN A 163 0.35 18.39 1.96
CA GLN A 163 0.72 18.56 3.36
C GLN A 163 0.72 20.04 3.75
N GLU A 164 1.15 20.93 2.85
CA GLU A 164 1.13 22.37 3.06
C GLU A 164 -0.30 22.93 3.12
N SER A 165 -1.15 22.57 2.17
CA SER A 165 -2.56 23.00 2.16
C SER A 165 -3.33 22.52 3.39
N LEU A 166 -3.00 21.33 3.90
CA LEU A 166 -3.56 20.78 5.14
C LEU A 166 -2.92 21.35 6.41
N GLY A 167 -1.85 22.15 6.29
CA GLY A 167 -1.09 22.66 7.44
C GLY A 167 -0.47 21.54 8.29
N CYS A 168 -0.21 20.39 7.70
CA CYS A 168 0.23 19.18 8.40
C CYS A 168 1.64 18.74 8.01
N ARG A 169 2.41 19.57 7.30
CA ARG A 169 3.81 19.27 7.00
C ARG A 169 4.62 19.25 8.30
N LEU A 170 5.47 18.23 8.49
CA LEU A 170 6.35 18.17 9.66
C LEU A 170 7.25 19.42 9.72
N PRO A 171 7.42 20.05 10.90
CA PRO A 171 8.35 21.15 11.07
C PRO A 171 9.76 20.76 10.61
N GLY A 172 10.36 21.54 9.71
CA GLY A 172 11.69 21.26 9.18
C GLY A 172 11.75 20.23 8.04
N ALA A 173 10.62 19.66 7.59
CA ALA A 173 10.62 18.87 6.36
C ALA A 173 10.93 19.77 5.15
N ALA A 174 11.74 19.29 4.20
CA ALA A 174 12.24 20.07 3.05
C ALA A 174 12.28 19.21 1.77
N LEU A 175 12.22 19.87 0.61
CA LEU A 175 12.70 19.28 -0.64
C LEU A 175 14.16 19.72 -0.79
N ILE A 176 15.03 18.81 -1.18
CA ILE A 176 16.48 19.00 -1.23
C ILE A 176 16.97 18.64 -2.63
N ASP A 177 17.52 19.60 -3.36
CA ASP A 177 18.03 19.47 -4.73
C ASP A 177 19.56 19.31 -4.79
N SER A 178 20.27 19.59 -3.68
CA SER A 178 21.73 19.43 -3.64
C SER A 178 22.26 19.03 -2.26
N LEU A 179 23.50 18.53 -2.21
CA LEU A 179 24.17 18.22 -0.95
C LEU A 179 24.49 19.48 -0.13
N ASP A 180 24.77 20.60 -0.78
CA ASP A 180 25.05 21.86 -0.10
C ASP A 180 23.79 22.46 0.52
N GLU A 181 22.66 22.40 -0.20
CA GLU A 181 21.35 22.75 0.36
C GLU A 181 21.00 21.89 1.58
N LEU A 182 21.29 20.59 1.53
CA LEU A 182 21.10 19.73 2.71
C LEU A 182 21.95 20.19 3.90
N ARG A 183 23.23 20.49 3.68
CA ARG A 183 24.13 20.95 4.76
C ARG A 183 23.64 22.26 5.35
N GLN A 184 23.22 23.20 4.51
CA GLN A 184 22.63 24.45 4.95
C GLN A 184 21.36 24.20 5.78
N HIS A 185 20.44 23.38 5.27
CA HIS A 185 19.19 23.05 5.96
C HIS A 185 19.45 22.42 7.35
N LEU A 186 20.39 21.47 7.44
CA LEU A 186 20.77 20.86 8.71
C LEU A 186 21.39 21.88 9.69
N ALA A 187 22.24 22.79 9.20
CA ALA A 187 22.84 23.83 10.03
C ALA A 187 21.79 24.84 10.53
N GLU A 188 20.80 25.18 9.71
CA GLU A 188 19.67 26.03 10.08
C GLU A 188 18.81 25.37 11.16
N LEU A 189 18.47 24.09 11.00
CA LEU A 189 17.74 23.32 12.02
C LEU A 189 18.52 23.23 13.34
N ALA A 190 19.83 22.97 13.28
CA ALA A 190 20.67 22.92 14.48
C ALA A 190 20.74 24.28 15.18
N THR A 191 20.90 25.38 14.42
CA THR A 191 20.91 26.75 14.96
C THR A 191 19.59 27.12 15.61
N ALA A 192 18.48 26.66 15.04
CA ALA A 192 17.13 26.87 15.60
C ALA A 192 16.80 25.96 16.80
N GLY A 193 17.70 25.05 17.19
CA GLY A 193 17.45 24.05 18.24
C GLY A 193 16.44 22.97 17.82
N ALA A 194 16.13 22.84 16.54
CA ALA A 194 15.21 21.85 15.98
C ALA A 194 15.90 20.53 15.59
N LEU A 195 17.23 20.46 15.72
CA LEU A 195 18.04 19.27 15.47
C LEU A 195 19.26 19.24 16.41
N SER A 196 19.33 18.24 17.28
CA SER A 196 20.50 17.91 18.09
C SER A 196 21.30 16.74 17.49
N ASP A 197 22.46 16.42 18.08
CA ASP A 197 23.27 15.26 17.69
C ASP A 197 22.55 13.92 17.87
N ASP A 198 21.60 13.86 18.81
CA ASP A 198 20.78 12.69 19.06
C ASP A 198 19.54 12.63 18.18
N ASP A 199 19.15 13.73 17.52
CA ASP A 199 17.97 13.73 16.66
C ASP A 199 18.26 13.07 15.32
N ALA A 200 17.29 12.29 14.84
CA ALA A 200 17.40 11.58 13.57
C ALA A 200 16.64 12.33 12.46
N TRP A 201 17.04 12.08 11.23
CA TRP A 201 16.35 12.54 10.02
C TRP A 201 16.47 11.49 8.91
N VAL A 202 15.64 11.63 7.87
CA VAL A 202 15.65 10.78 6.69
C VAL A 202 15.51 11.58 5.39
N LEU A 203 16.33 11.22 4.41
CA LEU A 203 16.15 11.60 3.00
C LEU A 203 15.55 10.44 2.23
N LYS A 204 14.47 10.70 1.49
CA LYS A 204 13.77 9.70 0.67
C LYS A 204 13.78 10.12 -0.80
N ALA A 205 14.09 9.18 -1.68
CA ALA A 205 13.89 9.38 -3.12
C ALA A 205 12.39 9.43 -3.47
N PRO A 206 12.01 10.13 -4.56
CA PRO A 206 10.62 10.23 -5.03
C PRO A 206 9.87 8.89 -5.11
N PHE A 207 10.55 7.82 -5.53
CA PHE A 207 9.99 6.46 -5.70
C PHE A 207 10.64 5.44 -4.77
N SER A 208 10.74 5.75 -3.47
CA SER A 208 11.30 4.82 -2.47
C SER A 208 10.24 3.91 -1.86
N ALA A 209 10.54 2.61 -1.72
CA ALA A 209 9.66 1.62 -1.05
C ALA A 209 10.45 0.61 -0.22
N SER A 210 9.81 0.10 0.84
CA SER A 210 10.35 -0.95 1.74
C SER A 210 11.75 -0.61 2.28
N GLY A 211 11.95 0.65 2.67
CA GLY A 211 13.21 1.14 3.24
C GLY A 211 14.40 1.25 2.27
N ARG A 212 14.20 1.00 0.97
CA ARG A 212 15.21 1.21 -0.08
C ARG A 212 15.25 2.68 -0.50
N LEU A 213 16.31 3.08 -1.20
CA LEU A 213 16.44 4.43 -1.80
C LEU A 213 16.20 5.59 -0.80
N ARG A 214 16.67 5.40 0.43
CA ARG A 214 16.65 6.42 1.49
C ARG A 214 17.99 6.47 2.21
N VAL A 215 18.26 7.57 2.90
CA VAL A 215 19.39 7.75 3.83
C VAL A 215 18.82 8.19 5.17
N ARG A 216 19.10 7.45 6.24
CA ARG A 216 18.77 7.84 7.62
C ARG A 216 20.05 8.19 8.36
N ARG A 217 20.01 9.29 9.13
CA ARG A 217 21.14 9.81 9.90
C ARG A 217 20.69 10.49 11.19
N ARG A 218 21.67 10.81 12.03
CA ARG A 218 21.51 11.63 13.23
C ARG A 218 22.47 12.82 13.18
N GLY A 219 22.11 13.91 13.84
CA GLY A 219 22.91 15.13 13.90
C GLY A 219 23.03 15.85 12.55
N ALA A 220 23.75 16.98 12.58
CA ALA A 220 24.01 17.79 11.39
C ALA A 220 25.20 17.26 10.55
N ASP A 221 26.08 16.46 11.14
CA ASP A 221 27.31 16.02 10.50
C ASP A 221 27.09 14.94 9.43
N ILE A 222 27.63 15.19 8.22
CA ILE A 222 27.58 14.26 7.10
C ILE A 222 28.98 13.76 6.78
N SER A 223 29.24 12.47 7.03
CA SER A 223 30.50 11.83 6.67
C SER A 223 30.68 11.71 5.14
N PRO A 224 31.93 11.61 4.62
CA PRO A 224 32.21 11.53 3.18
C PRO A 224 31.50 10.39 2.44
N ASP A 225 31.42 9.20 3.06
CA ASP A 225 30.71 8.05 2.47
C ASP A 225 29.21 8.32 2.28
N ILE A 226 28.65 9.16 3.15
CA ILE A 226 27.23 9.47 3.16
C ILE A 226 26.90 10.62 2.25
N ALA A 227 27.77 11.62 2.19
CA ALA A 227 27.77 12.60 1.12
C ALA A 227 27.74 11.89 -0.25
N THR A 228 28.66 10.96 -0.50
CA THR A 228 28.72 10.18 -1.75
C THR A 228 27.42 9.43 -2.04
N ARG A 229 26.81 8.82 -1.02
CA ARG A 229 25.52 8.11 -1.17
C ARG A 229 24.37 9.06 -1.48
N ILE A 230 24.32 10.22 -0.84
CA ILE A 230 23.29 11.25 -1.06
C ILE A 230 23.44 11.85 -2.46
N GLU A 231 24.65 12.20 -2.87
CA GLU A 231 24.95 12.69 -4.23
C GLU A 231 24.51 11.70 -5.31
N ARG A 232 24.73 10.40 -5.11
CA ARG A 232 24.24 9.37 -6.04
C ARG A 232 22.71 9.31 -6.13
N LEU A 233 22.02 9.56 -5.03
CA LEU A 233 20.55 9.64 -5.02
C LEU A 233 20.07 10.92 -5.71
N LEU A 234 20.69 12.07 -5.41
CA LEU A 234 20.39 13.35 -6.06
C LEU A 234 20.66 13.29 -7.57
N ALA A 235 21.82 12.79 -7.99
CA ALA A 235 22.15 12.62 -9.41
C ALA A 235 21.16 11.70 -10.15
N ARG A 236 20.52 10.77 -9.43
CA ARG A 236 19.55 9.84 -10.00
C ARG A 236 18.13 10.39 -10.05
N PHE A 237 17.71 11.15 -9.04
CA PHE A 237 16.31 11.54 -8.84
C PHE A 237 16.07 13.06 -8.93
N GLY A 238 17.12 13.87 -9.01
CA GLY A 238 17.09 15.33 -8.93
C GLY A 238 16.89 15.79 -7.50
N THR A 239 15.68 15.60 -6.98
CA THR A 239 15.23 16.11 -5.68
C THR A 239 14.99 14.96 -4.70
N LEU A 240 15.35 15.13 -3.43
CA LEU A 240 15.02 14.23 -2.33
C LEU A 240 14.08 14.90 -1.34
N CYS A 241 13.23 14.12 -0.67
CA CYS A 241 12.39 14.60 0.43
C CYS A 241 13.13 14.41 1.76
N PHE A 242 13.44 15.51 2.45
CA PHE A 242 13.93 15.52 3.81
C PHE A 242 12.77 15.54 4.80
N GLU A 243 12.83 14.64 5.79
CA GLU A 243 11.89 14.62 6.91
C GLU A 243 12.65 14.43 8.23
N PRO A 244 12.30 15.19 9.28
CA PRO A 244 12.70 14.85 10.65
C PRO A 244 12.20 13.45 11.03
N TRP A 245 13.01 12.70 11.77
CA TRP A 245 12.65 11.38 12.26
C TRP A 245 12.09 11.49 13.68
N VAL A 246 10.77 11.61 13.79
CA VAL A 246 10.07 11.68 15.07
C VAL A 246 9.86 10.30 15.71
N THR A 247 9.69 10.28 17.03
CA THR A 247 9.28 9.07 17.77
C THR A 247 7.81 8.80 17.52
N ARG A 248 7.52 7.76 16.74
CA ARG A 248 6.16 7.31 16.44
C ARG A 248 5.69 6.35 17.51
N GLU A 249 4.46 6.55 17.98
CA GLU A 249 3.78 5.67 18.92
C GLU A 249 2.86 4.68 18.20
N ARG A 250 2.29 5.11 17.06
CA ARG A 250 1.41 4.28 16.23
C ARG A 250 1.46 4.71 14.78
N ASP A 251 1.64 3.77 13.86
CA ASP A 251 1.45 4.02 12.43
C ASP A 251 -0.01 3.69 12.05
N LEU A 252 -0.58 4.51 11.17
CA LEU A 252 -1.99 4.51 10.78
C LEU A 252 -2.11 4.57 9.26
N GLY A 253 -3.19 3.99 8.74
CA GLY A 253 -3.46 4.00 7.30
C GLY A 253 -4.91 4.27 7.04
N CYS A 254 -5.19 4.92 5.92
CA CYS A 254 -6.54 5.12 5.43
C CYS A 254 -6.56 4.81 3.93
N LEU A 255 -7.56 4.04 3.50
CA LEU A 255 -7.67 3.58 2.12
C LEU A 255 -8.73 4.40 1.39
N GLY A 256 -8.64 4.44 0.06
CA GLY A 256 -9.76 4.92 -0.74
C GLY A 256 -9.77 4.38 -2.17
N LEU A 257 -10.91 4.54 -2.83
CA LEU A 257 -11.10 4.24 -4.25
C LEU A 257 -11.50 5.51 -4.97
N VAL A 258 -10.67 5.98 -5.91
CA VAL A 258 -11.06 7.05 -6.83
C VAL A 258 -11.79 6.42 -8.02
N THR A 259 -13.09 6.66 -8.13
CA THR A 259 -13.97 6.05 -9.13
C THR A 259 -14.34 7.00 -10.27
N GLY A 260 -14.28 8.32 -10.02
CA GLY A 260 -14.59 9.38 -10.98
C GLY A 260 -13.78 10.65 -10.69
N ALA A 261 -14.08 11.74 -11.40
CA ALA A 261 -13.42 13.03 -11.17
C ALA A 261 -13.77 13.62 -9.79
N ASP A 262 -15.03 13.50 -9.40
CA ASP A 262 -15.56 13.99 -8.13
C ASP A 262 -16.24 12.85 -7.35
N ALA A 263 -15.77 11.62 -7.54
CA ALA A 263 -16.36 10.43 -6.94
C ALA A 263 -15.29 9.51 -6.37
N TRP A 264 -15.28 9.37 -5.05
CA TRP A 264 -14.42 8.46 -4.33
C TRP A 264 -15.11 7.87 -3.10
N GLU A 265 -14.53 6.79 -2.60
CA GLU A 265 -14.92 6.13 -1.35
C GLU A 265 -13.71 6.08 -0.43
N ILE A 266 -13.89 6.42 0.84
CA ILE A 266 -12.83 6.36 1.85
C ILE A 266 -13.18 5.27 2.87
N PHE A 267 -12.25 4.37 3.11
CA PHE A 267 -12.42 3.31 4.10
C PHE A 267 -11.96 3.79 5.45
N PRO A 268 -12.49 3.22 6.53
CA PRO A 268 -12.12 3.68 7.84
C PRO A 268 -10.66 3.33 8.15
N PRO A 269 -10.04 4.04 9.10
CA PRO A 269 -8.63 3.85 9.41
C PRO A 269 -8.29 2.42 9.83
N HIS A 270 -7.04 2.05 9.67
CA HIS A 270 -6.45 0.82 10.20
C HIS A 270 -5.10 1.11 10.86
N GLY A 271 -4.68 0.24 11.77
CA GLY A 271 -3.34 0.29 12.34
C GLY A 271 -2.33 -0.35 11.39
N LEU A 272 -1.13 0.23 11.30
CA LEU A 272 0.03 -0.45 10.71
C LEU A 272 1.02 -0.81 11.81
N GLU A 273 1.50 -2.04 11.74
CA GLU A 273 2.62 -2.47 12.56
C GLU A 273 3.90 -2.34 11.75
N CYS A 274 4.84 -1.57 12.27
CA CYS A 274 6.19 -1.45 11.76
C CYS A 274 7.19 -1.79 12.88
N ASP A 275 8.32 -2.40 12.53
CA ASP A 275 9.42 -2.54 13.50
C ASP A 275 10.17 -1.20 13.69
N ARG A 276 11.16 -1.18 14.59
CA ARG A 276 11.97 0.02 14.89
C ARG A 276 12.77 0.56 13.69
N ALA A 277 12.97 -0.24 12.65
CA ALA A 277 13.61 0.18 11.41
C ALA A 277 12.59 0.71 10.37
N GLY A 278 11.29 0.67 10.70
CA GLY A 278 10.19 1.03 9.81
C GLY A 278 9.92 -0.05 8.77
N VAL A 279 10.24 -1.32 9.06
CA VAL A 279 9.85 -2.45 8.19
C VAL A 279 8.43 -2.86 8.57
N PHE A 280 7.57 -2.94 7.56
CA PHE A 280 6.20 -3.41 7.69
C PHE A 280 6.12 -4.83 8.28
N ARG A 281 5.26 -5.00 9.29
CA ARG A 281 4.99 -6.26 10.00
C ARG A 281 3.52 -6.66 9.98
N GLY A 282 2.59 -5.74 9.73
CA GLY A 282 1.20 -6.12 9.66
C GLY A 282 0.21 -4.97 9.55
N ILE A 283 -1.06 -5.34 9.39
CA ILE A 283 -2.21 -4.44 9.39
C ILE A 283 -3.23 -4.94 10.42
N GLU A 284 -3.70 -4.03 11.26
CA GLU A 284 -4.79 -4.27 12.20
C GLU A 284 -6.06 -3.55 11.72
N VAL A 285 -7.16 -4.30 11.55
CA VAL A 285 -8.48 -3.80 11.15
C VAL A 285 -9.52 -4.16 12.20
N HIS A 286 -10.47 -3.28 12.47
CA HIS A 286 -11.64 -3.52 13.32
C HIS A 286 -12.93 -3.57 12.48
N ALA A 287 -13.77 -4.60 12.63
CA ALA A 287 -14.90 -4.97 11.75
C ALA A 287 -15.90 -3.88 11.45
N ALA A 288 -16.17 -2.98 12.41
CA ALA A 288 -17.05 -1.85 12.18
C ALA A 288 -16.62 -1.10 10.89
N ALA A 289 -15.32 -1.16 10.55
CA ALA A 289 -14.73 -0.60 9.35
C ALA A 289 -14.71 -1.48 8.08
N ALA A 290 -14.93 -2.80 8.17
CA ALA A 290 -14.71 -3.71 7.05
C ALA A 290 -15.94 -3.85 6.12
N ALA A 291 -17.15 -3.66 6.66
CA ALA A 291 -18.40 -3.90 5.94
C ALA A 291 -18.98 -2.64 5.25
N ALA A 292 -18.70 -1.44 5.76
CA ALA A 292 -19.19 -0.18 5.21
C ALA A 292 -18.03 0.65 4.64
N ALA A 293 -18.12 1.01 3.36
CA ALA A 293 -17.19 1.93 2.70
C ALA A 293 -17.37 3.40 3.15
N THR A 294 -18.19 3.63 4.18
CA THR A 294 -18.45 4.92 4.82
C THR A 294 -18.83 4.63 6.26
N THR A 295 -17.92 4.85 7.21
CA THR A 295 -18.30 4.96 8.63
C THR A 295 -18.09 6.40 9.05
N ASP A 296 -18.87 6.87 10.02
CA ASP A 296 -18.59 8.17 10.62
C ASP A 296 -17.22 8.08 11.32
N ALA A 297 -16.48 9.19 11.36
CA ALA A 297 -15.19 9.24 12.03
C ALA A 297 -15.31 8.88 13.53
N ASP A 298 -16.50 9.09 14.09
CA ASP A 298 -16.83 8.80 15.48
C ASP A 298 -16.97 7.28 15.77
N ASP A 299 -17.04 6.43 14.74
CA ASP A 299 -17.16 4.96 14.87
C ASP A 299 -15.81 4.23 14.95
N THR A 300 -14.70 4.94 15.19
CA THR A 300 -13.36 4.34 15.32
C THR A 300 -12.92 4.31 16.79
N PRO A 301 -13.37 3.32 17.60
CA PRO A 301 -13.25 3.37 19.07
C PRO A 301 -11.81 3.37 19.59
N TRP A 302 -10.84 2.98 18.74
CA TRP A 302 -9.43 2.89 19.09
C TRP A 302 -8.62 4.15 18.74
N LEU A 303 -9.23 5.14 18.05
CA LEU A 303 -8.61 6.40 17.66
C LEU A 303 -9.40 7.57 18.24
N GLN A 304 -8.72 8.58 18.75
CA GLN A 304 -9.40 9.79 19.24
C GLN A 304 -10.23 10.42 18.10
N PRO A 305 -11.49 10.86 18.36
CA PRO A 305 -12.37 11.37 17.31
C PRO A 305 -11.77 12.52 16.48
N GLU A 306 -11.00 13.40 17.12
CA GLU A 306 -10.30 14.50 16.44
C GLU A 306 -9.26 13.99 15.42
N HIS A 307 -8.54 12.92 15.77
CA HIS A 307 -7.55 12.28 14.91
C HIS A 307 -8.23 11.51 13.77
N ALA A 308 -9.33 10.81 14.04
CA ALA A 308 -10.13 10.13 13.02
C ALA A 308 -10.65 11.12 11.97
N ARG A 309 -11.23 12.25 12.41
CA ARG A 309 -11.71 13.31 11.50
C ARG A 309 -10.57 13.96 10.70
N ALA A 310 -9.41 14.19 11.32
CA ALA A 310 -8.25 14.75 10.64
C ALA A 310 -7.67 13.80 9.57
N LEU A 311 -7.60 12.50 9.87
CA LEU A 311 -7.18 11.47 8.92
C LEU A 311 -8.18 11.34 7.75
N GLN A 312 -9.48 11.34 8.04
CA GLN A 312 -10.53 11.34 7.02
C GLN A 312 -10.40 12.55 6.08
N ARG A 313 -10.24 13.77 6.62
CA ARG A 313 -10.02 14.98 5.81
C ARG A 313 -8.78 14.87 4.93
N ALA A 314 -7.69 14.31 5.44
CA ALA A 314 -6.47 14.10 4.65
C ALA A 314 -6.69 13.08 3.52
N ALA A 315 -7.43 12.00 3.77
CA ALA A 315 -7.77 11.00 2.77
C ALA A 315 -8.69 11.57 1.68
N ASP A 316 -9.70 12.37 2.04
CA ASP A 316 -10.55 13.08 1.08
C ASP A 316 -9.74 14.09 0.24
N HIS A 317 -8.84 14.85 0.88
CA HIS A 317 -7.98 15.79 0.17
C HIS A 317 -7.04 15.08 -0.81
N ALA A 318 -6.45 13.94 -0.41
CA ALA A 318 -5.66 13.09 -1.28
C ALA A 318 -6.49 12.53 -2.43
N ALA A 319 -7.70 12.01 -2.18
CA ALA A 319 -8.59 11.49 -3.21
C ALA A 319 -8.94 12.54 -4.27
N SER A 320 -9.29 13.75 -3.83
CA SER A 320 -9.58 14.88 -4.72
C SER A 320 -8.36 15.25 -5.58
N ALA A 321 -7.16 15.30 -5.00
CA ALA A 321 -5.92 15.60 -5.71
C ALA A 321 -5.57 14.50 -6.73
N LEU A 322 -5.71 13.23 -6.34
CA LEU A 322 -5.53 12.08 -7.21
C LEU A 322 -6.50 12.12 -8.39
N ALA A 323 -7.78 12.38 -8.13
CA ALA A 323 -8.81 12.46 -9.16
C ALA A 323 -8.54 13.58 -10.17
N SER A 324 -8.11 14.74 -9.68
CA SER A 324 -7.70 15.92 -10.48
C SER A 324 -6.47 15.64 -11.33
N ALA A 325 -5.54 14.81 -10.84
CA ALA A 325 -4.37 14.35 -11.61
C ALA A 325 -4.72 13.27 -12.65
N GLY A 326 -6.00 12.89 -12.78
CA GLY A 326 -6.48 11.87 -13.72
C GLY A 326 -6.35 10.44 -13.20
N TYR A 327 -5.96 10.24 -11.93
CA TYR A 327 -5.85 8.91 -11.33
C TYR A 327 -7.24 8.32 -11.04
N ARG A 328 -7.42 7.04 -11.33
CA ARG A 328 -8.62 6.23 -11.04
C ARG A 328 -8.16 4.87 -10.54
N GLY A 329 -8.47 4.55 -9.29
CA GLY A 329 -8.02 3.31 -8.70
C GLY A 329 -7.98 3.36 -7.19
N ALA A 330 -7.43 2.29 -6.62
CA ALA A 330 -7.17 2.19 -5.21
C ALA A 330 -6.03 3.11 -4.78
N PHE A 331 -6.11 3.68 -3.60
CA PHE A 331 -4.99 4.34 -2.96
C PHE A 331 -5.00 4.08 -1.46
N GLY A 332 -3.85 4.31 -0.84
CA GLY A 332 -3.74 4.48 0.60
C GLY A 332 -3.02 5.79 0.92
N ILE A 333 -3.29 6.33 2.10
CA ILE A 333 -2.41 7.30 2.75
C ILE A 333 -1.85 6.67 4.01
N ASP A 334 -0.58 6.98 4.29
CA ASP A 334 0.05 6.60 5.54
C ASP A 334 0.04 7.81 6.48
N ALA A 335 -0.19 7.56 7.75
CA ALA A 335 -0.26 8.53 8.83
C ALA A 335 0.42 7.95 10.07
N PHE A 336 0.67 8.76 11.08
CA PHE A 336 1.16 8.25 12.36
C PHE A 336 0.86 9.21 13.51
N LEU A 337 0.74 8.65 14.71
CA LEU A 337 0.78 9.40 15.96
C LEU A 337 2.23 9.46 16.43
N TYR A 338 2.69 10.66 16.78
CA TYR A 338 4.05 10.89 17.25
C TYR A 338 4.07 11.77 18.48
N ARG A 339 5.13 11.60 19.27
CA ARG A 339 5.44 12.51 20.35
C ARG A 339 6.23 13.70 19.78
N PRO A 340 5.82 14.94 20.04
CA PRO A 340 6.62 16.10 19.67
C PRO A 340 8.03 16.02 20.27
N PRO A 341 9.04 16.58 19.61
CA PRO A 341 10.34 16.81 20.24
C PRO A 341 10.17 17.55 21.58
N ASP A 342 10.99 17.20 22.56
CA ASP A 342 11.02 17.77 23.92
C ASP A 342 9.76 17.59 24.78
N ALA A 343 8.76 16.83 24.30
CA ALA A 343 7.56 16.59 25.07
C ALA A 343 7.76 15.47 26.11
N ASP A 344 7.31 15.72 27.34
CA ASP A 344 7.30 14.72 28.42
C ASP A 344 6.53 13.45 28.04
N ALA A 345 6.78 12.36 28.77
CA ALA A 345 6.17 11.07 28.46
C ALA A 345 4.63 11.02 28.56
N GLY A 346 4.03 11.99 29.27
CA GLY A 346 2.58 12.14 29.38
C GLY A 346 1.97 13.16 28.42
N ALA A 347 2.76 13.79 27.55
CA ALA A 347 2.23 14.79 26.61
C ALA A 347 1.28 14.16 25.58
N ALA A 348 0.27 14.92 25.17
CA ALA A 348 -0.66 14.49 24.13
C ALA A 348 0.09 14.21 22.81
N LEU A 349 -0.23 13.07 22.20
CA LEU A 349 0.33 12.71 20.90
C LEU A 349 -0.21 13.64 19.81
N ARG A 350 0.64 13.96 18.84
CA ARG A 350 0.23 14.69 17.63
C ARG A 350 0.02 13.70 16.50
N LEU A 351 -0.95 14.00 15.64
CA LEU A 351 -1.19 13.27 14.41
C LEU A 351 -0.43 13.93 13.25
N GLN A 352 0.31 13.13 12.50
CA GLN A 352 0.70 13.40 11.12
C GLN A 352 -0.33 12.72 10.21
N PRO A 353 -1.38 13.41 9.73
CA PRO A 353 -2.49 12.77 9.03
C PRO A 353 -2.15 12.37 7.59
N LEU A 354 -1.08 12.93 7.02
CA LEU A 354 -0.61 12.63 5.68
C LEU A 354 0.92 12.59 5.65
N CYS A 355 1.50 11.39 5.70
CA CYS A 355 2.94 11.16 5.56
C CYS A 355 3.30 10.86 4.09
N GLU A 356 2.60 9.91 3.48
CA GLU A 356 2.78 9.54 2.07
C GLU A 356 1.45 9.14 1.42
N ILE A 357 1.39 9.29 0.10
CA ILE A 357 0.30 8.79 -0.75
C ILE A 357 0.83 7.60 -1.54
N ASN A 358 -0.01 6.59 -1.62
CA ASN A 358 0.28 5.29 -2.19
C ASN A 358 -0.83 4.96 -3.20
N ALA A 359 -0.73 5.47 -4.44
CA ALA A 359 -1.77 5.31 -5.46
C ALA A 359 -1.65 3.95 -6.17
N ARG A 360 -2.01 2.92 -5.41
CA ARG A 360 -1.98 1.49 -5.75
C ARG A 360 -2.80 0.73 -4.71
N LEU A 361 -2.99 -0.57 -4.93
CA LEU A 361 -3.41 -1.47 -3.84
C LEU A 361 -2.35 -1.47 -2.72
N SER A 362 -2.82 -1.70 -1.50
CA SER A 362 -2.00 -1.86 -0.31
C SER A 362 -2.43 -3.11 0.46
N PHE A 363 -1.63 -3.52 1.44
CA PHE A 363 -2.03 -4.61 2.34
C PHE A 363 -3.26 -4.26 3.20
N GLY A 364 -3.61 -2.97 3.32
CA GLY A 364 -4.86 -2.57 3.95
C GLY A 364 -6.06 -3.17 3.23
N PHE A 365 -6.11 -3.12 1.89
CA PHE A 365 -7.21 -3.74 1.13
C PHE A 365 -7.29 -5.25 1.35
N VAL A 366 -6.14 -5.92 1.45
CA VAL A 366 -6.06 -7.36 1.77
C VAL A 366 -6.64 -7.62 3.16
N ALA A 367 -6.22 -6.87 4.18
CA ALA A 367 -6.70 -7.04 5.54
C ALA A 367 -8.22 -6.75 5.67
N HIS A 368 -8.73 -5.72 5.00
CA HIS A 368 -10.17 -5.44 4.94
C HIS A 368 -10.95 -6.56 4.24
N ALA A 369 -10.44 -7.11 3.12
CA ALA A 369 -11.07 -8.24 2.44
C ALA A 369 -11.10 -9.51 3.32
N LEU A 370 -10.01 -9.80 4.03
CA LEU A 370 -9.94 -10.91 4.98
C LEU A 370 -10.92 -10.71 6.14
N ALA A 371 -11.02 -9.50 6.69
CA ALA A 371 -11.94 -9.19 7.79
C ALA A 371 -13.39 -9.39 7.35
N ALA A 372 -13.76 -8.83 6.18
CA ALA A 372 -15.08 -9.01 5.60
C ALA A 372 -15.39 -10.49 5.28
N GLY A 373 -14.44 -11.24 4.72
CA GLY A 373 -14.61 -12.64 4.37
C GLY A 373 -14.67 -13.60 5.57
N THR A 374 -14.17 -13.19 6.73
CA THR A 374 -14.17 -14.00 7.95
C THR A 374 -15.25 -13.60 8.95
N GLY A 375 -15.86 -12.42 8.79
CA GLY A 375 -16.79 -11.84 9.76
C GLY A 375 -16.11 -11.42 11.06
N ALA A 376 -14.80 -11.24 11.05
CA ALA A 376 -13.98 -10.99 12.24
C ALA A 376 -14.19 -9.57 12.77
N GLU A 377 -14.56 -9.43 14.05
CA GLU A 377 -14.69 -8.14 14.75
C GLU A 377 -13.38 -7.35 14.83
N ARG A 378 -12.27 -8.08 14.87
CA ARG A 378 -10.92 -7.55 14.72
C ARG A 378 -10.11 -8.57 13.95
N LEU A 379 -9.25 -8.08 13.06
CA LEU A 379 -8.34 -8.90 12.30
C LEU A 379 -6.95 -8.26 12.28
N TRP A 380 -5.93 -9.08 12.52
CA TRP A 380 -4.53 -8.68 12.38
C TRP A 380 -3.89 -9.54 11.30
N LEU A 381 -3.59 -8.92 10.16
CA LEU A 381 -2.72 -9.50 9.15
C LEU A 381 -1.28 -9.30 9.60
N ARG A 382 -0.58 -10.39 9.92
CA ARG A 382 0.82 -10.38 10.34
C ARG A 382 1.73 -10.95 9.27
N VAL A 383 2.90 -10.38 9.14
CA VAL A 383 3.96 -10.75 8.20
C VAL A 383 5.29 -10.75 8.93
N GLY A 384 6.06 -11.83 8.80
CA GLY A 384 7.35 -11.91 9.45
C GLY A 384 8.05 -13.23 9.20
N GLU A 385 9.09 -13.47 9.98
CA GLU A 385 9.78 -14.75 10.01
C GLU A 385 9.07 -15.68 11.00
N ASP A 386 8.61 -16.84 10.51
CA ASP A 386 8.08 -17.98 11.31
C ASP A 386 7.04 -17.66 12.42
N LEU A 387 5.99 -16.86 12.15
CA LEU A 387 4.94 -16.57 13.13
C LEU A 387 4.05 -17.82 13.34
N PRO A 388 3.82 -18.35 14.57
CA PRO A 388 3.02 -17.79 15.67
C PRO A 388 3.71 -17.96 17.06
N ASP A 389 3.30 -17.39 18.21
CA ASP A 389 2.11 -17.77 18.99
C ASP A 389 1.11 -16.63 19.18
N ALA A 390 -0.17 -17.01 19.15
CA ALA A 390 -1.33 -16.12 19.17
C ALA A 390 -1.59 -15.51 20.55
N LEU A 391 -2.31 -14.38 20.55
CA LEU A 391 -3.02 -13.98 21.75
C LEU A 391 -4.10 -15.02 22.12
N PRO A 392 -4.42 -15.19 23.41
CA PRO A 392 -5.58 -15.97 23.84
C PRO A 392 -6.83 -15.55 23.06
N ASP A 393 -7.67 -16.53 22.71
CA ASP A 393 -8.96 -16.35 22.03
C ASP A 393 -8.91 -15.94 20.55
N ALA A 394 -7.72 -15.77 19.94
CA ALA A 394 -7.59 -15.54 18.51
C ALA A 394 -7.63 -16.85 17.71
N ARG A 395 -8.41 -16.90 16.63
CA ARG A 395 -8.28 -17.95 15.61
C ARG A 395 -7.14 -17.58 14.65
N LEU A 396 -6.16 -18.46 14.51
CA LEU A 396 -5.08 -18.30 13.53
C LEU A 396 -5.47 -18.92 12.19
N LEU A 397 -5.24 -18.15 11.12
CA LEU A 397 -5.39 -18.58 9.73
C LEU A 397 -4.04 -18.41 9.01
N PRO A 398 -3.31 -19.49 8.69
CA PRO A 398 -2.09 -19.37 7.89
C PRO A 398 -2.48 -18.97 6.47
N LEU A 399 -1.93 -17.86 5.97
CA LEU A 399 -2.17 -17.40 4.59
C LEU A 399 -1.04 -17.84 3.67
N VAL A 400 0.20 -17.66 4.13
CA VAL A 400 1.43 -18.06 3.46
C VAL A 400 2.35 -18.69 4.49
N ARG A 401 2.68 -19.97 4.33
CA ARG A 401 3.64 -20.66 5.20
C ARG A 401 5.07 -20.25 4.86
N ALA A 402 5.96 -20.30 5.86
CA ALA A 402 7.37 -20.01 5.68
C ALA A 402 7.99 -20.91 4.60
N GLY A 403 8.82 -20.29 3.75
CA GLY A 403 9.67 -20.98 2.77
C GLY A 403 11.15 -20.83 3.12
N SER A 404 12.02 -21.14 2.17
CA SER A 404 13.47 -20.99 2.35
C SER A 404 13.93 -19.55 2.53
N GLU A 405 13.10 -18.57 2.16
CA GLU A 405 13.35 -17.14 2.39
C GLU A 405 12.90 -16.63 3.77
N GLY A 406 12.30 -17.50 4.59
CA GLY A 406 11.86 -17.25 5.96
C GLY A 406 10.54 -16.49 6.10
N ILE A 407 9.94 -15.98 5.02
CA ILE A 407 8.73 -15.15 5.12
C ILE A 407 7.46 -16.00 5.24
N ALA A 408 6.67 -15.71 6.27
CA ALA A 408 5.32 -16.22 6.50
C ALA A 408 4.32 -15.08 6.69
N ALA A 409 3.04 -15.39 6.49
CA ALA A 409 1.93 -14.48 6.74
C ALA A 409 0.72 -15.21 7.32
N TRP A 410 0.11 -14.60 8.34
CA TRP A 410 -1.01 -15.15 9.08
C TRP A 410 -2.07 -14.08 9.31
N ALA A 411 -3.33 -14.49 9.39
CA ALA A 411 -4.40 -13.66 9.94
C ALA A 411 -4.76 -14.17 11.34
N GLU A 412 -4.74 -13.26 12.31
CA GLU A 412 -5.30 -13.47 13.64
C GLU A 412 -6.71 -12.88 13.67
N ILE A 413 -7.69 -13.69 14.07
CA ILE A 413 -9.11 -13.37 13.94
C ILE A 413 -9.77 -13.41 15.31
N TRP A 414 -10.37 -12.30 15.73
CA TRP A 414 -11.16 -12.20 16.96
C TRP A 414 -12.62 -11.96 16.63
N ASN A 415 -13.51 -12.71 17.28
CA ASN A 415 -14.96 -12.64 17.10
C ASN A 415 -15.69 -11.96 18.27
N SER A 416 -14.94 -11.48 19.26
CA SER A 416 -15.46 -10.73 20.39
C SER A 416 -14.71 -9.41 20.46
N PRO A 417 -15.34 -8.33 20.98
CA PRO A 417 -14.65 -7.09 21.25
C PRO A 417 -13.88 -7.32 22.55
N GLY A 418 -12.77 -8.05 22.45
CA GLY A 418 -11.91 -8.38 23.58
C GLY A 418 -11.29 -7.09 24.13
N ARG A 419 -11.78 -6.71 25.32
CA ARG A 419 -11.33 -5.70 26.31
C ARG A 419 -10.52 -4.49 25.83
#